data_AF-A0A7V3D355-F1
#
_entry.id   AF-A0A7V3D355-F1
#
_cell.length_a   1.000
_cell.length_b   1.000
_cell.length_c   1.000
_cell.angle_alpha   90.00
_cell.angle_beta   90.00
_cell.angle_gamma   90.00
#
_symmetry.space_group_name_H-M   'P 1'
#
loop_
_entity.id
_entity.type
_entity.pdbx_description
1 polymer ?
#
loop_
_entity_poly.entity_id
_entity_poly.type
_entity_poly.pdbx_seq_one_letter_code
_entity_poly.pdbx_strand_id
1 'polypeptide(L)'
;MPTRLALAWFVLLLASSSAQSSDEITMKAKEFISAHEKKLRPLEIAANLAWWNANISGKEEDFQKKEEAQNRIDAALADAKAFAQLKELRDKKKDIDDPQVARQIELLYRAY
;
A
#
# COMPACT_ATOMS: atom_id res chain seq x y z
N MET A 1 -45.89 21.38 8.10
CA MET A 1 -45.26 21.43 6.77
C MET A 1 -43.84 22.07 6.70
N PRO A 2 -43.18 22.61 7.76
CA PRO A 2 -41.79 23.08 7.64
C PRO A 2 -40.72 22.02 8.01
N THR A 3 -41.09 20.97 8.74
CA THR A 3 -40.13 19.97 9.27
C THR A 3 -39.58 19.00 8.23
N ARG A 4 -40.31 18.73 7.14
CA ARG A 4 -39.88 17.80 6.08
C ARG A 4 -38.83 18.40 5.14
N LEU A 5 -38.89 19.72 4.90
CA LEU A 5 -37.88 20.44 4.10
C LEU A 5 -36.55 20.62 4.87
N ALA A 6 -36.63 20.90 6.17
CA ALA A 6 -35.44 20.97 7.03
C ALA A 6 -34.70 19.62 7.13
N LEU A 7 -35.45 18.51 7.20
CA LEU A 7 -34.88 17.16 7.24
C LEU A 7 -34.20 16.77 5.92
N ALA A 8 -34.76 17.18 4.77
CA ALA A 8 -34.17 16.93 3.46
C ALA A 8 -32.85 17.69 3.23
N TRP A 9 -32.75 18.93 3.74
CA TRP A 9 -31.51 19.72 3.70
C TRP A 9 -30.41 19.16 4.62
N PHE A 10 -30.80 18.62 5.78
CA PHE A 10 -29.86 17.98 6.71
C PHE A 10 -29.28 16.67 6.17
N VAL A 11 -30.09 15.88 5.44
CA VAL A 11 -29.64 14.64 4.79
C VAL A 11 -28.68 14.91 3.62
N LEU A 12 -28.89 15.99 2.85
CA LEU A 12 -27.98 16.36 1.76
C LEU A 12 -26.58 16.77 2.27
N LEU A 13 -26.50 17.47 3.39
CA LEU A 13 -25.23 17.90 3.99
C LEU A 13 -24.38 16.73 4.50
N LEU A 14 -25.00 15.67 5.03
CA LEU A 14 -24.28 14.50 5.54
C LEU A 14 -23.70 13.61 4.43
N ALA A 15 -24.37 13.51 3.28
CA ALA A 15 -23.91 12.70 2.14
C ALA A 15 -22.67 13.31 1.45
N SER A 16 -22.56 14.64 1.40
CA SER A 16 -21.39 15.31 0.83
C SER A 16 -20.13 15.11 1.68
N SER A 17 -20.25 15.06 3.00
CA SER A 17 -19.11 14.84 3.90
C SER A 17 -18.54 13.42 3.80
N SER A 18 -19.37 12.40 3.61
CA SER A 18 -18.90 11.02 3.47
C SER A 18 -18.14 10.79 2.17
N ALA A 19 -18.64 11.33 1.05
CA ALA A 19 -17.99 11.19 -0.26
C ALA A 19 -16.63 11.91 -0.31
N GLN A 20 -16.53 13.11 0.29
CA GLN A 20 -15.26 13.82 0.37
C GLN A 20 -14.21 13.05 1.17
N SER A 21 -14.64 12.35 2.24
CA SER A 21 -13.74 11.54 3.06
C SER A 21 -13.25 10.29 2.33
N SER A 22 -14.07 9.64 1.51
CA SER A 22 -13.68 8.43 0.79
C SER A 22 -12.69 8.72 -0.35
N ASP A 23 -12.89 9.85 -1.05
CA ASP A 23 -11.93 10.37 -2.03
C ASP A 23 -10.56 10.64 -1.39
N GLU A 24 -10.53 11.26 -0.21
CA GLU A 24 -9.28 11.53 0.53
C GLU A 24 -8.55 10.25 0.92
N ILE A 25 -9.27 9.25 1.44
CA ILE A 25 -8.67 7.95 1.82
C ILE A 25 -8.16 7.21 0.57
N THR A 26 -8.88 7.28 -0.54
CA THR A 26 -8.45 6.69 -1.82
C THR A 26 -7.15 7.34 -2.32
N MET A 27 -7.03 8.67 -2.24
CA MET A 27 -5.80 9.37 -2.62
C MET A 27 -4.62 8.95 -1.74
N LYS A 28 -4.79 8.92 -0.42
CA LYS A 28 -3.74 8.47 0.52
C LYS A 28 -3.30 7.03 0.26
N ALA A 29 -4.24 6.15 -0.10
CA ALA A 29 -3.91 4.78 -0.47
C ALA A 29 -3.05 4.72 -1.75
N LYS A 30 -3.40 5.50 -2.78
CA LYS A 30 -2.61 5.61 -4.03
C LYS A 30 -1.21 6.17 -3.77
N GLU A 31 -1.09 7.18 -2.91
CA GLU A 31 0.21 7.74 -2.51
C GLU A 31 1.08 6.72 -1.78
N PHE A 32 0.50 5.95 -0.85
CA PHE A 32 1.22 4.87 -0.16
C PHE A 32 1.74 3.82 -1.15
N ILE A 33 0.88 3.36 -2.07
CA ILE A 33 1.26 2.38 -3.09
C ILE A 33 2.39 2.91 -3.97
N SER A 34 2.29 4.15 -4.44
CA SER A 34 3.33 4.78 -5.27
C SER A 34 4.66 4.89 -4.52
N ALA A 35 4.63 5.28 -3.24
CA ALA A 35 5.82 5.37 -2.40
C ALA A 35 6.45 3.99 -2.15
N HIS A 36 5.63 2.97 -1.87
CA HIS A 36 6.09 1.59 -1.72
C HIS A 36 6.75 1.09 -3.00
N GLU A 37 6.09 1.24 -4.16
CA GLU A 37 6.66 0.82 -5.45
C GLU A 37 7.98 1.53 -5.75
N LYS A 38 8.06 2.84 -5.52
CA LYS A 38 9.29 3.61 -5.73
C LYS A 38 10.44 3.10 -4.85
N LYS A 39 10.15 2.65 -3.64
CA LYS A 39 11.14 2.10 -2.69
C LYS A 39 11.53 0.67 -3.05
N LEU A 40 10.56 -0.22 -3.28
CA LEU A 40 10.79 -1.67 -3.39
C LEU A 40 11.17 -2.12 -4.80
N ARG A 41 10.64 -1.49 -5.86
CA ARG A 41 10.91 -1.90 -7.26
C ARG A 41 12.40 -2.06 -7.59
N PRO A 42 13.29 -1.09 -7.31
CA PRO A 42 14.72 -1.28 -7.59
C PRO A 42 15.35 -2.40 -6.75
N LEU A 43 14.86 -2.62 -5.52
CA LEU A 43 15.38 -3.68 -4.64
C LEU A 43 14.96 -5.06 -5.15
N GLU A 44 13.70 -5.23 -5.54
CA GLU A 44 13.21 -6.49 -6.12
C GLU A 44 13.91 -6.83 -7.44
N ILE A 45 14.14 -5.84 -8.32
CA ILE A 45 14.91 -6.08 -9.55
C ILE A 45 16.31 -6.59 -9.21
N ALA A 46 17.00 -5.95 -8.26
CA ALA A 46 18.34 -6.36 -7.85
C ALA A 46 18.35 -7.77 -7.23
N ALA A 47 17.43 -8.05 -6.32
CA ALA A 47 17.31 -9.36 -5.67
C ALA A 47 16.97 -10.47 -6.66
N ASN A 48 16.06 -10.23 -7.59
CA ASN A 48 15.68 -11.21 -8.61
C ASN A 48 16.83 -11.50 -9.58
N LEU A 49 17.60 -10.48 -9.98
CA LEU A 49 18.80 -10.66 -10.81
C LEU A 49 19.90 -11.42 -10.05
N ALA A 50 20.13 -11.09 -8.77
CA ALA A 50 21.09 -11.81 -7.94
C ALA A 50 20.68 -13.26 -7.73
N TRP A 51 19.38 -13.51 -7.50
CA TRP A 51 18.81 -14.86 -7.43
C TRP A 51 19.06 -15.63 -8.73
N TRP A 52 18.78 -15.03 -9.88
CA TRP A 52 19.02 -15.66 -11.18
C TRP A 52 20.49 -16.05 -11.34
N ASN A 53 21.40 -15.10 -11.12
CA ASN A 53 22.84 -15.31 -11.26
C ASN A 53 23.37 -16.41 -10.35
N ALA A 54 22.97 -16.44 -9.08
CA ALA A 54 23.37 -17.46 -8.13
C ALA A 54 22.93 -18.87 -8.59
N ASN A 55 21.71 -19.01 -9.09
CA ASN A 55 21.18 -20.30 -9.52
C ASN A 55 21.77 -20.80 -10.84
N ILE A 56 22.23 -19.91 -11.73
CA ILE A 56 22.92 -20.34 -12.97
C ILE A 56 24.42 -20.58 -12.76
N SER A 57 25.07 -19.89 -11.83
CA SER A 57 26.52 -19.98 -11.64
C SER A 57 26.91 -21.04 -10.61
N GLY A 58 26.08 -21.26 -9.59
CA GLY A 58 26.40 -22.14 -8.46
C GLY A 58 27.54 -21.62 -7.56
N LYS A 59 28.00 -20.38 -7.75
CA LYS A 59 29.13 -19.80 -7.01
C LYS A 59 28.70 -19.25 -5.67
N GLU A 60 29.50 -19.51 -4.65
CA GLU A 60 29.28 -19.01 -3.29
C GLU A 60 29.16 -17.48 -3.26
N GLU A 61 30.00 -16.76 -4.01
CA GLU A 61 29.98 -15.29 -4.03
C GLU A 61 28.69 -14.72 -4.65
N ASP A 62 28.04 -15.45 -5.55
CA ASP A 62 26.77 -15.03 -6.14
C ASP A 62 25.59 -15.33 -5.19
N PHE A 63 25.68 -16.40 -4.39
CA PHE A 63 24.74 -16.65 -3.30
C PHE A 63 24.84 -15.60 -2.18
N GLN A 64 26.05 -15.15 -1.84
CA GLN A 64 26.25 -14.04 -0.89
C GLN A 64 25.60 -12.74 -1.41
N LYS A 65 25.78 -12.39 -2.68
CA LYS A 65 25.11 -11.22 -3.28
C LYS A 65 23.59 -11.34 -3.26
N LYS A 66 23.05 -12.55 -3.48
CA LYS A 66 21.62 -12.82 -3.38
C LYS A 66 21.12 -12.58 -1.96
N GLU A 67 21.82 -13.10 -0.95
CA GLU A 67 21.47 -12.90 0.46
C GLU A 67 21.48 -11.41 0.84
N GLU A 68 22.55 -10.68 0.48
CA GLU A 68 22.65 -9.24 0.73
C GLU A 68 21.51 -8.45 0.07
N ALA A 69 21.13 -8.82 -1.16
CA ALA A 69 20.03 -8.17 -1.87
C ALA A 69 18.68 -8.45 -1.19
N GLN A 70 18.44 -9.67 -0.73
CA GLN A 70 17.23 -10.03 0.02
C GLN A 70 17.16 -9.28 1.36
N ASN A 71 18.27 -9.22 2.10
CA ASN A 71 18.34 -8.49 3.37
C ASN A 71 17.95 -7.01 3.23
N ARG A 72 18.21 -6.38 2.07
CA ARG A 72 17.78 -5.00 1.79
C ARG A 72 16.28 -4.88 1.60
N ILE A 73 15.62 -5.88 0.99
CA ILE A 73 14.16 -5.94 0.89
C ILE A 73 13.56 -6.10 2.29
N ASP A 74 14.08 -7.05 3.06
CA ASP A 74 13.60 -7.34 4.41
C ASP A 74 13.72 -6.10 5.31
N ALA A 75 14.87 -5.41 5.26
CA ALA A 75 15.07 -4.15 5.97
C ALA A 75 14.12 -3.03 5.50
N ALA A 76 13.79 -2.98 4.20
CA ALA A 76 12.88 -1.99 3.66
C ALA A 76 11.42 -2.23 4.09
N LEU A 77 11.02 -3.49 4.28
CA LEU A 77 9.69 -3.92 4.74
C LEU A 77 9.55 -3.89 6.27
N ALA A 78 10.65 -4.01 7.02
CA ALA A 78 10.65 -3.90 8.49
C ALA A 78 10.39 -2.48 9.04
N ASP A 79 9.96 -1.53 8.19
CA ASP A 79 9.65 -0.15 8.58
C ASP A 79 8.31 -0.08 9.33
N ALA A 80 8.39 -0.05 10.66
CA ALA A 80 7.22 0.00 11.54
C ALA A 80 6.31 1.20 11.28
N LYS A 81 6.85 2.34 10.82
CA LYS A 81 6.06 3.54 10.51
C LYS A 81 5.27 3.34 9.22
N ALA A 82 5.91 2.81 8.19
CA ALA A 82 5.23 2.46 6.95
C ALA A 82 4.14 1.41 7.18
N PHE A 83 4.42 0.39 8.00
CA PHE A 83 3.43 -0.62 8.36
C PHE A 83 2.23 -0.03 9.12
N ALA A 84 2.46 0.87 10.08
CA ALA A 84 1.37 1.53 10.80
C ALA A 84 0.45 2.32 9.85
N GLN A 85 1.03 3.09 8.92
CA GLN A 85 0.26 3.81 7.89
C GLN A 85 -0.55 2.86 7.00
N LEU A 86 0.07 1.77 6.55
CA LEU A 86 -0.59 0.75 5.74
C LEU A 86 -1.75 0.08 6.48
N LYS A 87 -1.55 -0.24 7.76
CA LYS A 87 -2.58 -0.83 8.62
C LYS A 87 -3.78 0.10 8.75
N GLU A 88 -3.57 1.40 8.96
CA GLU A 88 -4.65 2.39 9.01
C GLU A 88 -5.46 2.43 7.71
N LEU A 89 -4.78 2.42 6.55
CA LEU A 89 -5.44 2.38 5.24
C LEU A 89 -6.25 1.09 5.06
N ARG A 90 -5.69 -0.05 5.48
CA ARG A 90 -6.36 -1.36 5.43
C ARG A 90 -7.60 -1.40 6.34
N ASP A 91 -7.52 -0.82 7.53
CA ASP A 91 -8.66 -0.78 8.46
C ASP A 91 -9.79 0.15 7.95
N LYS A 92 -9.45 1.15 7.11
CA LYS A 92 -10.39 2.01 6.38
C LYS A 92 -10.69 1.53 4.95
N LYS A 93 -10.40 0.27 4.61
CA LYS A 93 -10.53 -0.26 3.25
C LYS A 93 -11.92 -0.05 2.62
N LYS A 94 -12.98 -0.06 3.43
CA LYS A 94 -14.36 0.20 2.98
C LYS A 94 -14.60 1.62 2.47
N ASP A 95 -13.74 2.55 2.85
CA ASP A 95 -13.78 3.97 2.49
C ASP A 95 -12.79 4.27 1.34
N ILE A 96 -12.19 3.22 0.74
CA ILE A 96 -11.41 3.31 -0.51
C ILE A 96 -12.37 2.99 -1.66
N ASP A 97 -12.72 4.01 -2.45
CA ASP A 97 -13.74 3.91 -3.51
C ASP A 97 -13.26 3.07 -4.70
N ASP A 98 -11.95 3.09 -4.97
CA ASP A 98 -11.34 2.30 -6.03
C ASP A 98 -11.08 0.85 -5.56
N PRO A 99 -11.80 -0.16 -6.09
CA PRO A 99 -11.68 -1.53 -5.63
C PRO A 99 -10.32 -2.17 -5.95
N GLN A 100 -9.60 -1.68 -6.98
CA GLN A 100 -8.26 -2.17 -7.29
C GLN A 100 -7.26 -1.67 -6.25
N VAL A 101 -7.34 -0.38 -5.90
CA VAL A 101 -6.52 0.22 -4.83
C VAL A 101 -6.80 -0.46 -3.50
N ALA A 102 -8.07 -0.69 -3.17
CA ALA A 102 -8.48 -1.38 -1.95
C ALA A 102 -7.90 -2.81 -1.88
N ARG A 103 -7.80 -3.50 -3.02
CA ARG A 103 -7.18 -4.82 -3.12
C ARG A 103 -5.65 -4.76 -2.97
N GLN A 104 -5.01 -3.76 -3.58
CA GLN A 104 -3.56 -3.55 -3.47
C GLN A 104 -3.14 -3.30 -2.02
N ILE A 105 -3.86 -2.44 -1.28
CA ILE A 105 -3.63 -2.22 0.15
C ILE A 105 -3.69 -3.52 0.95
N GLU A 106 -4.69 -4.38 0.68
CA GLU A 106 -4.82 -5.69 1.35
C GLU A 106 -3.66 -6.65 1.01
N LEU A 107 -3.11 -6.58 -0.21
CA LEU A 107 -1.94 -7.38 -0.59
C LEU A 107 -0.67 -6.86 0.09
N LEU A 108 -0.44 -5.54 0.04
CA LEU A 108 0.71 -4.92 0.68
C LEU A 108 0.71 -5.21 2.18
N TYR A 109 -0.45 -5.17 2.86
CA TYR A 109 -0.54 -5.48 4.29
C TYR A 109 -0.02 -6.88 4.65
N ARG A 110 -0.07 -7.83 3.71
CA ARG A 110 0.42 -9.21 3.91
C ARG A 110 1.89 -9.39 3.55
N ALA A 111 2.45 -8.43 2.81
CA ALA A 111 3.84 -8.44 2.39
C ALA A 111 4.78 -7.78 3.41
N TYR A 112 4.27 -6.83 4.19
CA TYR A 112 4.92 -6.29 5.40
C TYR A 112 4.72 -7.24 6.57
#